data_AF-A0A377Z4R0-F1
#
_entry.id   AF-A0A377Z4R0-F1
#
_cell.length_a   1.000
_cell.length_b   1.000
_cell.length_c   1.000
_cell.angle_alpha   90.00
_cell.angle_beta   90.00
_cell.angle_gamma   90.00
#
_symmetry.space_group_name_H-M   'P 1'
#
loop_
_entity.id
_entity.type
_entity.pdbx_description
1 polymer ?
#
loop_
_entity_poly.entity_id
_entity_poly.type
_entity_poly.pdbx_seq_one_letter_code
_entity_poly.pdbx_strand_id
1 'polypeptide(L)'
;MCHDAVEVLHTMIPDNSLNMVQLFFPDPWHKARHNKRRIVQPPFAELVKSKLKLGGVFHMATDWEAYAVHMLEVMSSLEGYRNQSASNDYVPRPESRPGNQI
;
A
#
# COMPACT_ATOMS: atom_id res chain seq x y z
N MET A 1 16.29 -15.87 -6.53
CA MET A 1 16.65 -14.52 -7.01
C MET A 1 15.81 -13.53 -6.22
N CYS A 2 16.41 -12.52 -5.61
CA CYS A 2 15.71 -11.49 -4.83
C CYS A 2 15.79 -10.19 -5.64
N HIS A 3 14.65 -9.68 -6.10
CA HIS A 3 14.54 -8.47 -6.92
C HIS A 3 13.80 -7.37 -6.18
N ASP A 4 14.00 -6.13 -6.62
CA ASP A 4 13.23 -4.99 -6.14
C ASP A 4 11.75 -5.15 -6.53
N ALA A 5 10.84 -4.88 -5.59
CA ALA A 5 9.41 -5.10 -5.79
C ALA A 5 8.81 -4.17 -6.86
N VAL A 6 9.34 -2.94 -7.00
CA VAL A 6 8.89 -1.98 -8.02
C VAL A 6 9.31 -2.47 -9.41
N GLU A 7 10.53 -2.98 -9.54
CA GLU A 7 11.01 -3.60 -10.79
C GLU A 7 10.13 -4.80 -11.20
N VAL A 8 9.81 -5.68 -10.26
CA VAL A 8 8.94 -6.84 -10.50
C VAL A 8 7.54 -6.40 -10.97
N LEU A 9 6.94 -5.41 -10.30
CA LEU A 9 5.64 -4.88 -10.71
C LEU A 9 5.69 -4.30 -12.14
N HIS A 10 6.76 -3.59 -12.50
CA HIS A 10 6.90 -3.03 -13.84
C HIS A 10 7.08 -4.08 -14.94
N THR A 11 7.89 -5.10 -14.69
CA THR A 11 8.43 -5.96 -15.76
C THR A 11 7.83 -7.36 -15.81
N MET A 12 7.31 -7.85 -14.68
CA MET A 12 6.92 -9.25 -14.54
C MET A 12 5.43 -9.45 -14.24
N ILE A 13 4.75 -8.41 -13.74
CA ILE A 13 3.33 -8.48 -13.39
C ILE A 13 2.48 -7.82 -14.49
N PRO A 14 1.59 -8.57 -15.16
CA PRO A 14 0.66 -7.99 -16.12
C PRO A 14 -0.34 -7.04 -15.46
N ASP A 15 -0.79 -6.04 -16.20
CA ASP A 15 -1.86 -5.15 -15.74
C ASP A 15 -3.16 -5.94 -15.53
N ASN A 16 -4.00 -5.48 -14.59
CA ASN A 16 -5.30 -6.08 -14.27
C ASN A 16 -5.24 -7.58 -13.91
N SER A 17 -4.14 -8.06 -13.35
CA SER A 17 -3.94 -9.49 -13.09
C SER A 17 -4.15 -9.86 -11.61
N LEU A 18 -3.90 -8.92 -10.70
CA LEU A 18 -3.91 -9.18 -9.27
C LEU A 18 -5.28 -8.91 -8.64
N ASN A 19 -5.70 -9.81 -7.75
CA ASN A 19 -6.90 -9.63 -6.93
C ASN A 19 -6.61 -8.78 -5.69
N MET A 20 -5.40 -8.90 -5.12
CA MET A 20 -4.99 -8.14 -3.95
C MET A 20 -3.48 -7.94 -3.95
N VAL A 21 -3.04 -6.77 -3.49
CA VAL A 21 -1.64 -6.48 -3.14
C VAL A 21 -1.59 -6.17 -1.66
N GLN A 22 -0.64 -6.79 -0.94
CA GLN A 22 -0.46 -6.58 0.49
C GLN A 22 0.91 -5.95 0.77
N LEU A 23 0.92 -4.86 1.53
CA LEU A 23 2.14 -4.18 1.98
C LEU A 23 2.10 -3.98 3.49
N PHE A 24 2.72 -4.91 4.23
CA PHE A 24 2.72 -4.88 5.69
C PHE A 24 4.08 -4.44 6.24
N PHE A 25 4.02 -3.47 7.14
CA PHE A 25 5.16 -2.90 7.87
C PHE A 25 6.32 -2.47 6.95
N PRO A 26 6.05 -1.66 5.90
CA PRO A 26 7.14 -1.06 5.12
C PRO A 26 7.98 -0.14 6.02
N ASP A 27 9.26 0.03 5.70
CA ASP A 27 10.16 0.88 6.48
C ASP A 27 9.53 2.27 6.71
N PRO A 28 9.27 2.64 7.98
CA PRO A 28 8.52 3.85 8.29
C PRO A 28 9.32 5.14 8.10
N TRP A 29 10.65 5.04 8.03
CA TRP A 29 11.56 6.18 7.90
C TRP A 29 11.23 7.32 8.87
N HIS A 30 11.33 7.06 10.18
CA HIS A 30 10.87 7.97 11.25
C HIS A 30 11.43 9.41 11.19
N LYS A 31 12.59 9.63 10.56
CA LYS A 31 13.22 10.96 10.47
C LYS A 31 12.62 11.71 9.28
N ALA A 32 12.12 12.94 9.50
CA ALA A 32 11.49 13.76 8.45
C ALA A 32 12.30 13.86 7.14
N ARG A 33 13.63 14.00 7.23
CA ARG A 33 14.55 14.02 6.07
C ARG A 33 14.51 12.75 5.21
N HIS A 34 14.00 11.64 5.73
CA HIS A 34 13.88 10.36 5.05
C HIS A 34 12.45 10.07 4.58
N ASN A 35 11.46 10.94 4.81
CA ASN A 35 10.07 10.69 4.41
C ASN A 35 9.93 10.42 2.90
N LYS A 36 10.81 10.98 2.06
CA LYS A 36 10.85 10.71 0.61
C LYS A 36 11.27 9.27 0.24
N ARG A 37 11.80 8.50 1.19
CA ARG A 37 12.20 7.08 1.01
C ARG A 37 11.08 6.11 1.32
N ARG A 38 9.97 6.58 1.89
CA ARG A 38 8.75 5.79 2.08
C ARG A 38 8.28 5.29 0.73
N ILE A 39 8.06 3.98 0.61
CA ILE A 39 7.65 3.34 -0.64
C ILE A 39 6.26 3.81 -1.10
N VAL A 40 5.35 4.03 -0.14
CA VAL A 40 4.02 4.57 -0.41
C VAL A 40 4.12 6.04 -0.81
N GLN A 41 4.10 6.27 -2.11
CA GLN A 41 4.04 7.57 -2.78
C GLN A 41 3.04 7.45 -3.94
N PRO A 42 2.52 8.58 -4.47
CA PRO A 42 1.56 8.53 -5.58
C PRO A 42 1.99 7.66 -6.77
N PRO A 43 3.25 7.71 -7.27
CA PRO A 43 3.66 6.86 -8.39
C PRO A 43 3.63 5.36 -8.09
N PHE A 44 4.00 4.96 -6.87
CA PHE A 44 3.97 3.55 -6.47
C PHE A 44 2.53 3.05 -6.31
N ALA A 45 1.66 3.85 -5.69
CA ALA A 45 0.26 3.50 -5.53
C ALA A 45 -0.48 3.41 -6.89
N GLU A 46 -0.15 4.28 -7.84
CA GLU A 46 -0.62 4.22 -9.23
C GLU A 46 -0.12 2.96 -9.96
N LEU A 47 1.15 2.60 -9.78
CA LEU A 47 1.69 1.35 -10.33
C LEU A 47 0.94 0.15 -9.77
N VAL A 48 0.71 0.09 -8.45
CA VAL A 48 -0.08 -0.99 -7.84
C VAL A 48 -1.51 -1.01 -8.42
N LYS A 49 -2.11 0.17 -8.64
CA LYS A 49 -3.47 0.30 -9.19
C LYS A 49 -3.56 -0.35 -10.58
N SER A 50 -2.57 -0.12 -11.45
CA SER A 50 -2.58 -0.70 -12.80
C SER A 50 -2.48 -2.23 -12.80
N LYS A 51 -1.89 -2.82 -11.75
CA LYS A 51 -1.77 -4.28 -11.62
C LYS A 51 -3.01 -4.93 -11.03
N LEU A 52 -3.85 -4.18 -10.33
CA LEU A 52 -5.08 -4.68 -9.75
C LEU A 52 -6.18 -4.82 -10.80
N LYS A 53 -6.94 -5.90 -10.71
CA LYS A 53 -8.25 -6.01 -11.38
C LYS A 53 -9.18 -4.91 -10.86
N LEU A 54 -10.19 -4.54 -11.65
CA LEU A 54 -11.31 -3.76 -11.12
C LEU A 54 -11.95 -4.51 -9.93
N GLY A 55 -12.09 -3.81 -8.81
CA GLY A 55 -12.53 -4.41 -7.54
C GLY A 55 -11.43 -5.10 -6.74
N GLY A 56 -10.18 -5.14 -7.23
CA GLY A 56 -9.02 -5.59 -6.49
C GLY A 56 -8.68 -4.65 -5.33
N VAL A 57 -7.92 -5.16 -4.36
CA VAL A 57 -7.64 -4.46 -3.11
C VAL A 57 -6.15 -4.20 -2.93
N PHE A 58 -5.79 -2.96 -2.60
CA PHE A 58 -4.46 -2.66 -2.06
C PHE A 58 -4.57 -2.52 -0.54
N HIS A 59 -4.09 -3.53 0.20
CA HIS A 59 -4.18 -3.57 1.66
C HIS A 59 -2.81 -3.36 2.27
N MET A 60 -2.71 -2.37 3.15
CA MET A 60 -1.46 -1.93 3.72
C MET A 60 -1.60 -1.71 5.22
N ALA A 61 -0.51 -1.97 5.95
CA ALA A 61 -0.47 -1.86 7.40
C ALA A 61 0.88 -1.28 7.84
N THR A 62 0.86 -0.46 8.87
CA THR A 62 2.05 0.07 9.56
C THR A 62 1.73 0.21 11.04
N ASP A 63 2.77 0.12 11.87
CA ASP A 63 2.76 0.39 13.30
C ASP A 63 3.19 1.83 13.63
N TRP A 64 3.47 2.66 12.62
CA TRP A 64 3.83 4.06 12.78
C TRP A 64 2.71 5.00 12.34
N GLU A 65 2.09 5.70 13.30
CA GLU A 65 0.93 6.57 13.05
C GLU A 65 1.21 7.65 12.00
N ALA A 66 2.36 8.34 12.07
CA ALA A 66 2.70 9.36 11.08
C ALA A 66 3.00 8.79 9.68
N TYR A 67 3.22 7.47 9.55
CA TYR A 67 3.21 6.83 8.24
C TYR A 67 1.77 6.48 7.83
N ALA A 68 0.92 5.99 8.75
CA ALA A 68 -0.49 5.72 8.47
C ALA A 68 -1.23 6.96 7.93
N VAL A 69 -1.00 8.14 8.54
CA VAL A 69 -1.55 9.42 8.06
C VAL A 69 -1.06 9.74 6.64
N HIS A 70 0.24 9.62 6.39
CA HIS A 70 0.82 9.83 5.05
C HIS A 70 0.26 8.85 4.01
N MET A 71 0.07 7.59 4.40
CA MET A 71 -0.54 6.57 3.53
C MET A 71 -1.98 6.96 3.17
N LEU A 72 -2.77 7.41 4.15
CA LEU A 72 -4.14 7.88 3.92
C LEU A 72 -4.18 9.11 3.00
N GLU A 73 -3.28 10.08 3.19
CA GLU A 73 -3.17 11.27 2.33
C GLU A 73 -2.87 10.89 0.88
N VAL A 74 -1.86 10.05 0.65
CA VAL A 74 -1.52 9.55 -0.69
C VAL A 74 -2.72 8.86 -1.32
N MET A 75 -3.32 7.89 -0.64
CA MET A 75 -4.41 7.09 -1.20
C MET A 75 -5.69 7.91 -1.46
N SER A 76 -5.98 8.90 -0.61
CA SER A 76 -7.16 9.76 -0.76
C SER A 76 -6.99 10.79 -1.89
N SER A 77 -5.76 11.09 -2.31
CA SER A 77 -5.49 12.01 -3.41
C SER A 77 -5.61 11.38 -4.81
N LEU A 78 -5.69 10.05 -4.89
CA LEU A 78 -5.65 9.31 -6.15
C LEU A 78 -7.05 8.91 -6.61
N GLU A 79 -7.37 9.22 -7.87
CA GLU A 79 -8.60 8.76 -8.49
C GLU A 79 -8.56 7.25 -8.77
N GLY A 80 -9.72 6.59 -8.71
CA GLY A 80 -9.85 5.16 -9.00
C GLY A 80 -9.57 4.22 -7.82
N TYR A 81 -8.99 4.73 -6.72
CA TYR A 81 -9.08 4.05 -5.43
C TYR A 81 -10.34 4.47 -4.68
N ARG A 82 -10.95 3.51 -3.98
CA ARG A 82 -12.07 3.76 -3.07
C ARG A 82 -11.70 3.26 -1.69
N ASN A 83 -11.66 4.17 -0.70
CA ASN A 83 -11.43 3.78 0.69
C ASN A 83 -12.56 2.85 1.16
N GLN A 84 -12.20 1.72 1.78
CA GLN A 84 -13.17 0.75 2.31
C GLN A 84 -13.49 0.99 3.79
N SER A 85 -12.85 1.97 4.43
CA SER A 85 -13.21 2.40 5.79
C SER A 85 -14.57 3.08 5.81
N ALA A 86 -15.42 2.72 6.79
CA ALA A 86 -16.70 3.38 7.03
C ALA A 86 -16.54 4.85 7.48
N SER A 87 -15.39 5.18 8.08
CA SER A 87 -15.03 6.51 8.57
C SER A 87 -14.10 7.28 7.62
N ASN A 88 -13.85 6.75 6.41
CA ASN A 88 -12.92 7.31 5.41
C ASN A 88 -11.47 7.46 5.90
N ASP A 89 -11.07 6.68 6.90
CA ASP A 89 -9.72 6.65 7.45
C ASP A 89 -9.09 5.25 7.31
N TYR A 90 -9.12 4.44 8.36
CA TYR A 90 -8.48 3.14 8.49
C TYR A 90 -9.55 2.04 8.62
N VAL A 91 -9.23 0.85 8.13
CA VAL A 91 -10.09 -0.32 8.27
C VAL A 91 -9.72 -1.12 9.52
N PRO A 92 -10.68 -1.80 10.18
CA PRO A 92 -10.34 -2.78 11.20
C PRO A 92 -9.46 -3.86 10.61
N ARG A 93 -8.58 -4.46 11.44
CA ARG A 93 -7.69 -5.54 10.99
C ARG A 93 -8.52 -6.69 10.39
N PRO A 94 -8.39 -7.00 9.08
CA PRO A 94 -9.09 -8.14 8.51
C PRO A 94 -8.42 -9.45 8.94
N GLU A 95 -9.18 -10.55 8.92
CA GLU A 95 -8.68 -11.89 9.25
C GLU A 95 -7.52 -12.33 8.34
N SER A 96 -7.47 -11.80 7.11
CA SER A 96 -6.40 -12.07 6.14
C SER A 96 -5.02 -11.54 6.54
N ARG A 97 -4.92 -10.71 7.59
CA ARG A 97 -3.64 -10.31 8.19
C ARG A 97 -3.35 -11.20 9.41
N PRO A 98 -2.31 -12.06 9.40
CA PRO A 98 -1.92 -12.85 10.56
C PRO A 98 -1.75 -11.97 11.82
N GLY A 99 -2.07 -12.52 12.99
CA GLY A 99 -1.77 -11.84 14.26
C GLY A 99 -0.26 -11.65 14.41
N ASN A 100 0.16 -10.58 15.11
CA ASN A 100 1.55 -10.48 15.53
C ASN A 100 1.82 -11.67 16.45
N GLN A 101 2.67 -12.61 16.02
CA GLN A 101 3.19 -13.63 16.93
C GLN A 101 4.11 -12.87 17.90
N ILE A 102 3.68 -12.80 19.16
CA ILE A 102 4.49 -12.30 20.27
C ILE A 102 5.51 -13.39 20.61
#